data_AF-A0A2E9YLQ5-F1
#
_entry.id   AF-A0A2E9YLQ5-F1
#
_cell.length_a   1.000
_cell.length_b   1.000
_cell.length_c   1.000
_cell.angle_alpha   90.00
_cell.angle_beta   90.00
_cell.angle_gamma   90.00
#
_symmetry.space_group_name_H-M   'P 1'
#
loop_
_entity.id
_entity.type
_entity.pdbx_description
1 polymer ?
#
loop_
_entity_poly.entity_id
_entity_poly.type
_entity_poly.pdbx_seq_one_letter_code
_entity_poly.pdbx_strand_id
1 'polypeptide(L)' 'MRKLNKRIRKFIGTIIIPLWLIFFIATISFLAELIIPNLNQVYLFLFYLISGIIWIVPVLPLISWMQKD' A
#
# COMPACT_ATOMS: atom_id res chain seq x y z
N MET A 1 21.18 -13.22 -14.64
CA MET A 1 19.73 -13.22 -14.33
C MET A 1 18.94 -12.84 -15.58
N ARG A 2 18.04 -13.70 -16.07
CA ARG A 2 17.20 -13.41 -17.25
C ARG A 2 16.18 -12.34 -16.85
N LYS A 3 16.26 -11.13 -17.42
CA LYS A 3 15.28 -10.05 -17.16
C LYS A 3 13.89 -10.51 -17.62
N LEU A 4 12.89 -10.42 -16.74
CA LEU A 4 11.49 -10.70 -17.09
C LEU A 4 11.01 -9.71 -18.16
N ASN A 5 10.24 -10.21 -19.12
CA ASN A 5 9.62 -9.39 -20.16
C ASN A 5 8.74 -8.30 -19.52
N LYS A 6 8.82 -7.06 -20.02
CA LYS A 6 8.06 -5.90 -19.54
C LYS A 6 6.56 -6.17 -19.43
N ARG A 7 5.98 -6.93 -20.38
CA ARG A 7 4.56 -7.32 -20.34
C ARG A 7 4.22 -8.18 -19.11
N ILE A 8 5.10 -9.12 -18.76
CA ILE A 8 4.93 -9.99 -17.59
C ILE A 8 5.05 -9.19 -16.30
N ARG A 9 6.03 -8.27 -16.22
CA ARG A 9 6.19 -7.39 -15.06
C ARG A 9 4.94 -6.54 -14.80
N LYS A 10 4.33 -5.99 -15.87
CA LYS A 10 3.05 -5.28 -15.78
C LYS A 10 1.92 -6.17 -15.27
N PHE A 11 1.78 -7.38 -15.78
CA PHE A 11 0.75 -8.34 -15.34
C PHE A 11 0.91 -8.72 -13.86
N ILE A 12 2.14 -8.98 -13.42
CA ILE A 12 2.44 -9.25 -12.01
C ILE A 12 2.05 -8.04 -11.14
N GLY A 13 2.46 -6.84 -11.55
CA GLY A 13 2.13 -5.62 -10.81
C GLY A 13 0.62 -5.36 -10.70
N THR A 14 -0.15 -5.63 -11.75
CA THR A 14 -1.62 -5.50 -11.72
C THR A 14 -2.31 -6.45 -10.75
N ILE A 15 -1.66 -7.55 -10.35
CA ILE A 15 -2.17 -8.49 -9.34
C ILE A 15 -1.66 -8.13 -7.94
N ILE A 16 -0.37 -7.82 -7.82
CA ILE A 16 0.27 -7.50 -6.53
C ILE A 16 -0.32 -6.23 -5.92
N ILE A 17 -0.57 -5.18 -6.72
CA ILE A 17 -1.07 -3.90 -6.20
C ILE A 17 -2.45 -4.08 -5.52
N PRO A 18 -3.48 -4.69 -6.15
CA PRO A 18 -4.74 -4.95 -5.47
C PRO A 18 -4.62 -5.84 -4.23
N LEU A 19 -3.80 -6.91 -4.29
CA LEU A 19 -3.58 -7.77 -3.13
C LEU A 19 -2.97 -7.01 -1.95
N TRP A 20 -1.98 -6.15 -2.25
CA TRP A 20 -1.40 -5.25 -1.26
C TRP A 20 -2.43 -4.30 -0.67
N LEU A 21 -3.28 -3.69 -1.51
CA LEU A 21 -4.32 -2.77 -1.04
C LEU A 21 -5.35 -3.47 -0.14
N ILE A 22 -5.78 -4.69 -0.49
CA ILE A 22 -6.68 -5.48 0.35
C ILE A 22 -6.04 -5.75 1.71
N PHE A 23 -4.80 -6.23 1.72
CA PHE A 23 -4.04 -6.50 2.94
C PHE A 23 -3.85 -5.23 3.78
N PHE A 24 -3.49 -4.11 3.13
CA PHE A 24 -3.28 -2.83 3.77
C PHE A 24 -4.56 -2.30 4.42
N ILE A 25 -5.68 -2.29 3.68
CA ILE A 25 -6.97 -1.82 4.20
C ILE A 25 -7.42 -2.69 5.38
N ALA A 26 -7.30 -4.01 5.29
CA ALA A 26 -7.61 -4.90 6.40
C ALA A 26 -6.75 -4.60 7.63
N THR A 27 -5.45 -4.37 7.43
CA THR A 27 -4.51 -4.04 8.51
C THR A 27 -4.85 -2.70 9.17
N ILE A 28 -5.11 -1.65 8.38
CA ILE A 28 -5.47 -0.33 8.91
C ILE A 28 -6.81 -0.37 9.62
N SER A 29 -7.82 -1.05 9.08
CA SER A 29 -9.12 -1.19 9.73
C SER A 29 -9.02 -1.90 11.08
N PHE A 30 -8.22 -2.96 11.17
CA PHE A 30 -7.98 -3.65 12.43
C PHE A 30 -7.25 -2.76 13.44
N LEU A 31 -6.20 -2.04 13.01
CA LEU A 31 -5.49 -1.10 13.87
C LEU A 31 -6.37 0.07 14.31
N ALA A 32 -7.24 0.55 13.43
CA ALA A 32 -8.19 1.61 13.72
C ALA A 32 -9.11 1.21 14.89
N GLU A 33 -9.67 0.01 14.86
CA GLU A 33 -10.54 -0.50 15.92
C GLU A 33 -9.83 -0.56 17.30
N LEU A 34 -8.54 -0.92 17.32
CA LEU A 34 -7.76 -1.00 18.56
C LEU A 34 -7.33 0.37 19.11
N ILE A 35 -6.99 1.31 18.23
CA ILE A 35 -6.28 2.53 18.62
C ILE A 35 -7.24 3.72 18.75
N ILE A 36 -8.17 3.89 17.81
CA ILE A 36 -9.04 5.08 17.72
C ILE A 36 -9.80 5.40 19.01
N PRO A 37 -10.39 4.43 19.74
CA PRO A 37 -11.17 4.73 20.95
C PRO A 37 -10.40 5.51 22.04
N ASN A 38 -9.07 5.44 22.02
CA ASN A 38 -8.19 6.04 23.02
C ASN A 38 -7.45 7.28 22.51
N LEU A 39 -7.70 7.73 21.27
CA LEU A 39 -7.01 8.88 20.68
C LEU A 39 -7.76 10.19 20.91
N ASN A 40 -6.99 11.26 21.12
CA ASN A 40 -7.52 12.62 20.99
C ASN A 40 -7.68 13.02 19.51
N GLN A 41 -8.31 14.17 19.25
CA GLN A 41 -8.61 14.63 17.89
C GLN A 41 -7.36 14.85 17.01
N VAL A 42 -6.23 15.28 17.60
CA VAL A 42 -4.98 15.51 16.86
C VAL A 42 -4.40 14.19 16.38
N TYR A 43 -4.31 13.18 17.24
CA TYR A 43 -3.81 11.87 16.86
C TYR A 43 -4.76 11.12 15.94
N LEU A 44 -6.07 11.33 16.09
CA LEU A 44 -7.07 10.82 15.14
C LEU A 44 -6.83 11.36 13.73
N PHE A 45 -6.61 12.68 13.62
CA PHE A 45 -6.28 13.32 12.33
C PHE A 45 -4.97 12.77 11.74
N LEU A 46 -3.92 12.67 12.55
CA LEU A 46 -2.63 12.11 12.11
C LEU A 46 -2.76 10.65 11.66
N PHE A 47 -3.55 9.84 12.37
CA PHE A 47 -3.79 8.44 11.99
C PHE A 47 -4.37 8.35 10.58
N TYR A 48 -5.44 9.11 10.30
CA TYR A 48 -6.06 9.10 8.96
C TYR A 48 -5.16 9.71 7.88
N LEU A 49 -4.44 10.79 8.19
CA LEU A 49 -3.53 11.43 7.25
C LEU A 49 -2.39 10.47 6.84
N ILE A 50 -1.75 9.83 7.82
CA ILE A 50 -0.63 8.93 7.56
C ILE A 50 -1.12 7.65 6.87
N SER A 51 -2.17 7.02 7.38
CA SER A 51 -2.72 5.80 6.77
C SER A 51 -3.21 6.03 5.34
N GLY A 52 -3.76 7.22 5.05
CA GLY A 52 -4.20 7.60 3.70
C GLY A 52 -3.06 7.77 2.68
N ILE A 53 -1.82 7.98 3.13
CA ILE A 53 -0.67 8.25 2.25
C ILE A 53 0.30 7.05 2.23
N ILE A 54 0.55 6.41 3.37
CA ILE A 54 1.64 5.45 3.55
C ILE A 54 1.55 4.21 2.63
N TRP A 55 0.34 3.85 2.16
CA TRP A 55 0.13 2.71 1.27
C TRP A 55 0.88 2.81 -0.06
N ILE A 56 1.24 4.04 -0.49
CA ILE A 56 1.94 4.29 -1.77
C ILE A 56 3.41 3.86 -1.72
N VAL A 57 4.01 3.85 -0.52
CA VAL A 57 5.44 3.59 -0.30
C VAL A 57 5.91 2.28 -0.94
N PRO A 58 5.23 1.13 -0.75
CA PRO A 58 5.59 -0.12 -1.42
C PRO A 58 5.14 -0.19 -2.89
N VAL A 59 4.16 0.61 -3.30
CA VAL A 59 3.61 0.61 -4.67
C VAL A 59 4.55 1.34 -5.64
N LEU A 60 5.18 2.45 -5.23
CA LEU A 60 6.13 3.21 -6.05
C LEU A 60 7.30 2.39 -6.63
N PRO A 61 8.09 1.63 -5.84
CA PRO A 61 9.19 0.83 -6.38
C PRO A 61 8.68 -0.28 -7.30
N LEU A 62 7.49 -0.85 -7.01
CA LEU A 62 6.86 -1.85 -7.85
C LEU A 62 6.48 -1.26 -9.23
N ILE A 63 5.86 -0.07 -9.26
CA ILE A 63 5.53 0.64 -10.50
C ILE A 63 6.81 0.95 -11.29
N SER A 64 7.85 1.48 -10.62
CA SER A 64 9.14 1.75 -11.26
C SER A 64 9.73 0.48 -11.90
N TRP A 65 9.66 -0.65 -11.22
CA TRP A 65 10.08 -1.95 -11.76
C TRP A 65 9.23 -2.42 -12.96
N MET A 66 7.92 -2.17 -12.95
CA MET A 66 7.02 -2.49 -14.08
C MET A 66 7.33 -1.63 -15.32
N GLN A 67 7.77 -0.39 -15.11
CA GLN A 67 8.02 0.57 -16.19
C GLN A 67 9.42 0.48 -16.79
N LYS A 68 10.40 0.00 -16.01
CA LYS A 68 11.80 -0.15 -16.42
C LYS A 68 11.91 -0.91 -17.74
N ASP A 69 12.65 -0.37 -18.71
CA ASP A 69 12.93 -1.02 -19.99
C ASP A 69 13.87 -2.24 -19.83
#